data_AF-A0A1J3HWG5-F1
#
_entry.id   AF-A0A1J3HWG5-F1
#
_cell.length_a   1.000
_cell.length_b   1.000
_cell.length_c   1.000
_cell.angle_alpha   90.00
_cell.angle_beta   90.00
_cell.angle_gamma   90.00
#
_symmetry.space_group_name_H-M   'P 1'
#
loop_
_entity.id
_entity.type
_entity.pdbx_description
1 polymer ?
#
loop_
_entity_poly.entity_id
_entity_poly.type
_entity_poly.pdbx_seq_one_letter_code
_entity_poly.pdbx_strand_id
1 'polypeptide(L)'
;ISKDSGKYCFGVKDTLQALELGAVEELIVWENLPINRYQFKNTQTNEETVVYYNERQEKEPKNFKDTLGNDLETIEKISLLEWLANNFKKFG
;
A
#
# COMPACT_ATOMS: atom_id res chain seq x y z
N ILE A 1 -15.96 -17.17 -20.75
CA ILE A 1 -17.25 -16.82 -20.12
C ILE A 1 -16.92 -16.17 -18.78
N SER A 2 -16.93 -14.84 -18.72
CA SER A 2 -16.61 -14.09 -17.50
C SER A 2 -17.81 -14.21 -16.56
N LYS A 3 -17.63 -14.89 -15.42
CA LYS A 3 -18.61 -14.87 -14.34
C LYS A 3 -18.56 -13.48 -13.71
N ASP A 4 -19.44 -12.61 -14.20
CA ASP A 4 -19.67 -11.24 -13.75
C ASP A 4 -20.32 -11.23 -12.35
N SER A 5 -19.58 -11.72 -11.35
CA SER A 5 -20.01 -11.72 -9.95
C SER A 5 -19.39 -10.60 -9.13
N GLY A 6 -18.53 -9.75 -9.73
CA GLY A 6 -17.88 -8.62 -9.05
C GLY A 6 -16.94 -9.00 -7.91
N LYS A 7 -16.64 -10.30 -7.72
CA LYS A 7 -15.84 -10.83 -6.60
C LYS A 7 -14.33 -10.82 -6.86
N TYR A 8 -13.84 -9.82 -7.60
CA TYR A 8 -12.41 -9.68 -7.89
C TYR A 8 -12.03 -8.20 -7.81
N CYS A 9 -11.01 -7.90 -7.03
CA CYS A 9 -10.41 -6.58 -6.90
C CYS A 9 -9.08 -6.57 -7.65
N PHE A 10 -8.82 -5.50 -8.41
CA PHE A 10 -7.59 -5.34 -9.19
C PHE A 10 -6.85 -4.08 -8.75
N GLY A 11 -5.54 -4.19 -8.59
CA GLY A 11 -4.69 -3.09 -8.19
C GLY A 11 -4.57 -2.95 -6.68
N VAL A 12 -3.46 -2.33 -6.26
CA VAL A 12 -3.03 -2.28 -4.85
C VAL A 12 -4.08 -1.65 -3.96
N LYS A 13 -4.69 -0.54 -4.40
CA LYS A 13 -5.66 0.21 -3.59
C LYS A 13 -6.92 -0.62 -3.30
N ASP A 14 -7.48 -1.24 -4.33
CA ASP A 14 -8.69 -2.07 -4.21
C ASP A 14 -8.42 -3.35 -3.41
N THR A 15 -7.28 -4.00 -3.65
CA THR A 15 -6.86 -5.18 -2.89
C THR A 15 -6.65 -4.86 -1.41
N LEU A 16 -6.00 -3.74 -1.08
CA LEU A 16 -5.80 -3.33 0.30
C LEU A 16 -7.11 -2.97 0.99
N GLN A 17 -7.99 -2.23 0.31
CA GLN A 17 -9.29 -1.89 0.87
C GLN A 17 -10.13 -3.15 1.13
N ALA A 18 -10.10 -4.12 0.21
CA ALA A 18 -10.74 -5.42 0.42
C ALA A 18 -10.10 -6.20 1.59
N LEU A 19 -8.76 -6.12 1.74
CA LEU A 19 -8.03 -6.73 2.85
C LEU A 19 -8.43 -6.12 4.19
N GLU A 20 -8.52 -4.79 4.29
CA GLU A 20 -8.95 -4.06 5.49
C GLU A 20 -10.40 -4.38 5.88
N LEU A 21 -11.27 -4.62 4.90
CA LEU A 21 -12.65 -5.04 5.11
C LEU A 21 -12.80 -6.54 5.43
N GLY A 22 -11.70 -7.32 5.43
CA GLY A 22 -11.72 -8.77 5.64
C GLY A 22 -12.48 -9.52 4.54
N ALA A 23 -12.66 -8.91 3.37
CA ALA A 23 -13.46 -9.46 2.26
C ALA A 23 -12.64 -10.34 1.31
N VAL A 24 -11.36 -10.59 1.63
CA VAL A 24 -10.43 -11.36 0.81
C VAL A 24 -10.29 -12.77 1.38
N GLU A 25 -10.85 -13.76 0.70
CA GLU A 25 -10.67 -15.18 1.05
C GLU A 25 -9.31 -15.72 0.56
N GLU A 26 -8.95 -15.42 -0.70
CA GLU A 26 -7.71 -15.90 -1.32
C GLU A 26 -6.98 -14.72 -1.98
N LEU A 27 -5.77 -14.43 -1.53
CA LEU A 27 -4.92 -13.35 -2.05
C LEU A 27 -3.76 -13.95 -2.87
N ILE A 28 -3.75 -13.68 -4.17
CA ILE A 28 -2.65 -14.05 -5.05
C ILE A 28 -1.75 -12.83 -5.24
N VAL A 29 -0.48 -12.95 -4.83
CA VAL A 29 0.53 -11.89 -4.95
C VAL A 29 1.66 -12.37 -5.83
N TRP A 30 2.17 -11.48 -6.69
CA TRP A 30 3.39 -11.75 -7.44
C TRP A 30 4.61 -11.76 -6.52
N GLU A 31 5.47 -12.79 -6.62
CA GLU A 31 6.68 -12.91 -5.80
C GLU A 31 7.62 -11.71 -5.96
N ASN A 32 7.70 -11.14 -7.17
CA ASN A 32 8.50 -9.96 -7.46
C ASN A 32 7.61 -8.72 -7.66
N LEU A 33 6.70 -8.44 -6.71
CA LEU A 33 5.89 -7.23 -6.73
C LEU A 33 6.75 -6.02 -6.33
N PRO A 34 7.07 -5.08 -7.25
CA PRO A 34 8.00 -3.98 -6.98
C PRO A 34 7.27 -2.81 -6.29
N ILE A 35 6.55 -3.13 -5.21
CA ILE A 35 5.69 -2.19 -4.48
C ILE A 35 6.09 -2.19 -3.02
N ASN A 36 6.40 -1.00 -2.53
CA ASN A 36 6.83 -0.75 -1.17
C ASN A 36 5.75 0.05 -0.44
N ARG A 37 5.43 -0.37 0.78
CA ARG A 37 4.60 0.38 1.72
C ARG A 37 5.48 1.38 2.44
N TYR A 38 5.14 2.65 2.30
CA TYR A 38 5.78 3.77 2.97
C TYR A 38 4.85 4.35 4.03
N GLN A 39 5.35 4.54 5.23
CA GLN A 39 4.70 5.31 6.28
C GLN A 39 5.40 6.66 6.37
N PHE A 40 4.67 7.69 5.97
CA PHE A 40 5.10 9.07 6.08
C PHE A 40 4.53 9.69 7.34
N LYS A 41 5.30 10.54 7.98
CA LYS A 41 4.85 11.42 9.04
C LYS A 41 5.10 12.85 8.65
N ASN A 42 4.05 13.67 8.72
CA ASN A 42 4.18 15.09 8.53
C ASN A 42 4.68 15.70 9.85
N THR A 43 5.88 16.27 9.84
CA THR A 43 6.50 16.85 11.05
C THR A 43 5.77 18.09 11.56
N GLN A 44 4.98 18.76 10.70
CA GLN A 44 4.24 19.97 11.06
C GLN A 44 2.88 19.65 11.67
N THR A 45 2.12 18.73 11.08
CA THR A 45 0.78 18.35 11.57
C THR A 45 0.81 17.16 12.52
N ASN A 46 1.94 16.46 12.62
CA ASN A 46 2.08 15.14 13.27
C ASN A 46 1.15 14.06 12.70
N GLU A 47 0.59 14.27 11.51
CA GLU A 47 -0.27 13.30 10.84
C GLU A 47 0.58 12.20 10.19
N GLU A 48 0.14 10.95 10.34
CA GLU A 48 0.77 9.79 9.75
C GLU A 48 -0.05 9.29 8.56
N THR A 49 0.60 9.16 7.41
CA THR A 49 -0.04 8.74 6.16
C THR A 49 0.69 7.54 5.60
N VAL A 50 -0.06 6.49 5.30
CA VAL A 50 0.47 5.29 4.63
C VAL A 50 0.20 5.40 3.14
N VAL A 51 1.24 5.24 2.34
CA VAL A 51 1.15 5.22 0.88
C VAL A 51 1.94 4.06 0.30
N TYR A 52 1.58 3.66 -0.90
CA TYR A 52 2.17 2.52 -1.59
C TYR A 52 2.80 3.01 -2.87
N TYR A 53 4.12 2.85 -2.97
CA TYR A 53 4.87 3.32 -4.12
C TYR A 53 5.50 2.15 -4.87
N ASN A 54 5.39 2.22 -6.19
CA ASN A 54 6.17 1.39 -7.09
C ASN A 54 7.57 2.00 -7.25
N GLU A 55 8.55 1.22 -7.73
CA GLU A 55 9.91 1.72 -8.01
C GLU A 55 9.95 3.00 -8.86
N ARG A 56 8.99 3.19 -9.76
CA ARG A 56 8.88 4.42 -10.58
C ARG A 56 8.51 5.64 -9.74
N GLN A 57 7.57 5.47 -8.81
CA GLN A 57 7.09 6.53 -7.93
C GLN A 57 8.11 6.85 -6.84
N GLU A 58 8.91 5.87 -6.40
CA GLU A 58 10.02 6.10 -5.48
C GLU A 58 11.13 6.97 -6.08
N LYS A 59 11.29 6.94 -7.40
CA LYS A 59 12.24 7.81 -8.12
C LYS A 59 11.74 9.24 -8.28
N GLU A 60 10.47 9.51 -7.98
CA GLU A 60 9.90 10.85 -8.08
C GLU A 60 9.96 11.55 -6.72
N PRO A 61 10.89 12.52 -6.52
CA PRO A 61 11.02 13.22 -5.24
C PRO A 61 9.78 14.05 -4.87
N LYS A 62 8.89 14.30 -5.83
CA LYS A 62 7.59 14.96 -5.60
C LYS A 62 6.67 14.16 -4.69
N ASN A 63 6.80 12.83 -4.70
CA ASN A 63 5.96 11.92 -3.90
C ASN A 63 6.35 11.93 -2.41
N PHE A 64 7.48 12.54 -2.07
CA PHE A 64 7.96 12.72 -0.69
C PHE A 64 7.64 14.12 -0.17
N LYS A 65 6.83 14.90 -0.90
CA LYS A 65 6.39 16.24 -0.50
C LYS A 65 4.90 16.24 -0.26
N ASP A 66 4.49 16.90 0.82
CA ASP A 66 3.09 17.13 1.14
C ASP A 66 2.45 18.10 0.13
N THR A 67 1.12 18.22 0.15
CA THR A 67 0.35 19.21 -0.63
C THR A 67 0.83 20.65 -0.44
N LEU A 68 1.46 20.93 0.70
CA LEU A 68 2.06 22.23 1.05
C LEU A 68 3.51 22.39 0.59
N GLY A 69 4.11 21.37 -0.04
CA GLY A 69 5.50 21.36 -0.51
C GLY A 69 6.54 21.02 0.56
N ASN A 70 6.10 20.73 1.79
CA ASN A 70 6.96 20.31 2.90
C ASN A 70 7.44 18.87 2.70
N ASP A 71 8.69 18.60 3.07
CA ASP A 71 9.24 17.24 3.03
C ASP A 71 8.59 16.36 4.10
N LEU A 72 8.06 15.20 3.67
CA LEU A 72 7.49 14.19 4.54
C LEU A 72 8.59 13.31 5.12
N GLU A 73 8.54 13.06 6.42
CA GLU A 73 9.50 12.17 7.07
C GLU A 73 9.11 10.71 6.81
N THR A 74 10.03 9.92 6.28
CA THR A 74 9.80 8.47 6.11
C THR A 74 10.07 7.78 7.43
N ILE A 75 9.02 7.32 8.10
CA ILE A 75 9.11 6.60 9.37
C ILE A 75 9.46 5.13 9.11
N GLU A 76 8.77 4.52 8.15
CA GLU A 76 8.90 3.11 7.85
C GLU A 76 8.81 2.87 6.34
N LYS A 77 9.67 1.99 5.84
CA LYS A 77 9.61 1.45 4.49
C LYS A 77 9.70 -0.07 4.58
N ILE A 78 8.68 -0.76 4.08
CA ILE A 78 8.63 -2.22 4.03
C ILE A 78 8.07 -2.69 2.70
N SER A 79 8.58 -3.80 2.18
CA SER A 79 8.04 -4.42 0.97
C SER A 79 6.58 -4.81 1.20
N LEU A 80 5.69 -4.53 0.24
CA LEU A 80 4.28 -4.90 0.40
C LEU A 80 4.11 -6.41 0.60
N LEU A 81 4.94 -7.22 -0.07
CA LEU A 81 4.97 -8.67 0.10
C LEU A 81 5.31 -9.07 1.55
N GLU A 82 6.35 -8.48 2.13
CA GLU A 82 6.74 -8.73 3.53
C GLU A 82 5.67 -8.26 4.50
N TRP A 83 5.05 -7.09 4.24
CA TRP A 83 3.97 -6.59 5.08
C TRP A 83 2.75 -7.51 5.03
N LEU A 84 2.37 -8.00 3.85
CA LEU A 84 1.29 -8.98 3.70
C LEU A 84 1.65 -10.30 4.39
N ALA A 85 2.88 -10.78 4.24
CA ALA A 85 3.38 -11.98 4.93
C ALA A 85 3.45 -11.82 6.46
N ASN A 86 3.52 -10.60 6.99
CA ASN A 86 3.44 -10.36 8.42
C ASN A 86 1.99 -10.17 8.92
N ASN A 87 1.12 -9.60 8.09
CA ASN A 87 -0.25 -9.24 8.49
C ASN A 87 -1.32 -10.23 8.01
N PHE A 88 -1.01 -11.24 7.18
CA PHE A 88 -2.00 -12.21 6.70
C PHE A 88 -2.80 -12.88 7.82
N LYS A 89 -2.19 -13.12 8.99
CA LYS A 89 -2.86 -13.70 10.16
C LYS A 89 -3.83 -12.75 10.87
N LYS A 90 -3.74 -11.44 10.64
CA LYS A 90 -4.67 -10.46 11.23
C LYS A 90 -5.96 -10.32 10.42
N PHE A 91 -5.93 -10.74 9.16
CA PHE A 91 -7.04 -10.62 8.22
C PHE A 91 -7.75 -11.95 7.93
N GLY A 92 -7.27 -13.06 8.52
CA GLY A 92 -7.83 -14.41 8.39
C GLY A 92 -8.40 -14.94 9.69
#